data_AF-C4IGF2-F1
#
_entry.id   AF-C4IGF2-F1
#
_cell.length_a   1.000
_cell.length_b   1.000
_cell.length_c   1.000
_cell.angle_alpha   90.00
_cell.angle_beta   90.00
_cell.angle_gamma   90.00
#
_symmetry.space_group_name_H-M   'P 1'
#
loop_
_entity.id
_entity.type
_entity.pdbx_description
1 polymer ?
#
loop_
_entity_poly.entity_id
_entity_poly.type
_entity_poly.pdbx_seq_one_letter_code
_entity_poly.pdbx_strand_id
1 'polypeptide(L)'
;MLKAEKEHFMKIVNNDKDMSLYITSLKFLSDCLNKYHNKKVIILIDEYDVPLENSFFRGIYQEMIDFLRSLFESALKTNTSLEFSVITGCLRISKESIFTGLNNLKIISILDDRYAEHFGFTDEEVRKICEDYNIEQKYETIKEWLNGYIFGETNVYNTWSVMQYIDDLKANINKLPMSYWANTSSNSIVKSLIERADVLLKGR
;
A
#
# COMPACT_ATOMS: atom_id res chain seq x y z
N MET A 1 -26.42 -15.91 -21.75
CA MET A 1 -25.74 -15.04 -20.77
C MET A 1 -24.24 -14.92 -21.03
N LEU A 2 -23.50 -16.04 -21.15
CA LEU A 2 -22.04 -16.05 -21.41
C LEU A 2 -21.55 -15.24 -22.63
N LYS A 3 -22.37 -15.08 -23.68
CA LYS A 3 -21.96 -14.38 -24.91
C LYS A 3 -21.76 -12.87 -24.69
N ALA A 4 -22.70 -12.20 -24.02
CA ALA A 4 -22.61 -10.76 -23.74
C ALA A 4 -21.49 -10.43 -22.75
N GLU A 5 -21.31 -11.28 -21.72
CA GLU A 5 -20.21 -11.17 -20.76
C GLU A 5 -18.86 -11.35 -21.47
N LYS A 6 -18.75 -12.33 -22.38
CA LYS A 6 -17.55 -12.53 -23.20
C LYS A 6 -17.28 -11.35 -24.14
N GLU A 7 -18.31 -10.80 -24.79
CA GLU A 7 -18.18 -9.60 -25.63
C GLU A 7 -17.70 -8.39 -24.80
N HIS A 8 -18.25 -8.18 -23.61
CA HIS A 8 -17.81 -7.12 -22.70
C HIS A 8 -16.35 -7.31 -22.28
N PHE A 9 -15.96 -8.52 -21.86
CA PHE A 9 -14.58 -8.86 -21.52
C PHE A 9 -13.63 -8.60 -22.69
N MET A 10 -14.00 -9.00 -23.90
CA MET A 10 -13.18 -8.76 -25.09
C MET A 10 -13.00 -7.27 -25.39
N LYS A 11 -13.99 -6.41 -25.11
CA LYS A 11 -13.81 -4.95 -25.25
C LYS A 11 -12.72 -4.41 -24.31
N ILE A 12 -12.71 -4.86 -23.05
CA ILE A 12 -11.67 -4.48 -22.09
C ILE A 12 -10.30 -4.97 -22.56
N VAL A 13 -10.18 -6.25 -22.94
CA VAL A 13 -8.92 -6.84 -23.41
C VAL A 13 -8.37 -6.15 -24.67
N ASN A 14 -9.26 -5.73 -25.58
CA ASN A 14 -8.89 -5.06 -26.82
C ASN A 14 -8.61 -3.56 -26.65
N ASN A 15 -8.56 -3.05 -25.42
CA ASN A 15 -8.34 -1.64 -25.10
C ASN A 15 -9.35 -0.70 -25.79
N ASP A 16 -10.64 -1.02 -25.71
CA ASP A 16 -11.71 -0.14 -26.21
C ASP A 16 -11.60 1.26 -25.56
N LYS A 17 -12.00 2.31 -26.29
CA LYS A 17 -11.85 3.71 -25.86
C LYS A 17 -12.89 4.14 -24.83
N ASP A 18 -13.94 3.35 -24.64
CA ASP A 18 -14.99 3.64 -23.66
C ASP A 18 -14.48 3.47 -22.22
N MET A 19 -14.21 4.59 -21.55
CA MET A 19 -13.73 4.61 -20.16
C MET A 19 -14.69 3.96 -19.15
N SER A 20 -16.00 3.90 -19.46
CA SER A 20 -16.99 3.29 -18.57
C SER A 20 -16.74 1.80 -18.36
N LEU A 21 -16.12 1.12 -19.33
CA LEU A 21 -15.73 -0.28 -19.24
C LEU A 21 -14.68 -0.49 -18.15
N TYR A 22 -13.67 0.37 -18.07
CA TYR A 22 -12.60 0.25 -17.08
C TYR A 22 -13.07 0.65 -15.69
N ILE A 23 -13.88 1.72 -15.58
CA ILE A 23 -14.53 2.14 -14.33
C ILE A 23 -15.36 1.01 -13.71
N THR A 24 -15.97 0.16 -14.54
CA THR A 24 -16.82 -0.96 -14.07
C THR A 24 -16.14 -2.33 -14.11
N SER A 25 -14.87 -2.39 -14.54
CA SER A 25 -14.16 -3.64 -14.82
C SER A 25 -14.06 -4.58 -13.60
N LEU A 26 -13.70 -4.06 -12.43
CA LEU A 26 -13.61 -4.86 -11.19
C LEU A 26 -14.97 -5.38 -10.73
N LYS A 27 -16.02 -4.57 -10.87
CA LYS A 27 -17.40 -4.99 -10.58
C LYS A 27 -17.84 -6.09 -11.54
N PHE A 28 -17.63 -5.88 -12.84
CA PHE A 28 -17.93 -6.87 -13.89
C PHE A 28 -17.23 -8.21 -13.63
N LEU A 29 -15.92 -8.17 -13.30
CA LEU A 29 -15.18 -9.38 -12.95
C LEU A 29 -15.74 -10.05 -11.68
N SER A 30 -16.07 -9.26 -10.65
CA SER A 30 -16.68 -9.77 -9.42
C SER A 30 -18.01 -10.47 -9.68
N ASP A 31 -18.86 -9.89 -10.53
CA ASP A 31 -20.14 -10.47 -10.92
C ASP A 31 -19.95 -11.80 -11.66
N CYS A 32 -18.96 -11.88 -12.57
CA CYS A 32 -18.63 -13.11 -13.27
C CYS A 32 -18.15 -14.21 -12.32
N LEU A 33 -17.23 -13.88 -11.40
CA LEU A 33 -16.67 -14.83 -10.43
C LEU A 33 -17.75 -15.32 -9.46
N ASN A 34 -18.59 -14.41 -8.95
CA ASN A 34 -19.69 -14.78 -8.06
C ASN A 34 -20.68 -15.71 -8.75
N LYS A 35 -21.07 -15.40 -9.99
CA LYS A 35 -21.96 -16.25 -10.77
C LYS A 35 -21.39 -17.65 -11.05
N TYR A 36 -20.10 -17.75 -11.33
CA TYR A 36 -19.46 -19.03 -11.62
C TYR A 36 -19.22 -19.88 -10.37
N HIS A 37 -18.75 -19.27 -9.28
CA HIS A 37 -18.42 -19.98 -8.05
C HIS A 37 -19.58 -20.06 -7.04
N ASN A 38 -20.67 -19.33 -7.29
CA ASN A 38 -21.79 -19.13 -6.37
C ASN A 38 -21.33 -18.64 -4.98
N LYS A 39 -20.35 -17.74 -4.95
CA LYS A 39 -19.75 -17.17 -3.75
C LYS A 39 -19.43 -15.70 -3.96
N LYS A 40 -19.66 -14.88 -2.93
CA LYS A 40 -19.23 -13.48 -2.92
C LYS A 40 -17.71 -13.38 -3.05
N VAL A 41 -17.25 -12.27 -3.63
CA VAL A 41 -15.85 -12.04 -3.99
C VAL A 41 -15.19 -11.15 -2.95
N ILE A 42 -13.93 -11.44 -2.64
CA ILE A 42 -13.07 -10.58 -1.83
C ILE A 42 -12.14 -9.83 -2.78
N ILE A 43 -12.08 -8.50 -2.65
CA ILE A 43 -11.19 -7.66 -3.47
C ILE A 43 -10.03 -7.16 -2.60
N LEU A 44 -8.80 -7.50 -2.99
CA LEU A 44 -7.58 -7.02 -2.36
C LEU A 44 -6.87 -6.09 -3.35
N ILE A 45 -6.70 -4.82 -2.97
CA ILE A 45 -6.04 -3.81 -3.78
C ILE A 45 -4.79 -3.36 -3.03
N ASP A 46 -3.64 -3.70 -3.58
CA ASP A 46 -2.36 -3.22 -3.03
C ASP A 46 -1.91 -1.93 -3.69
N GLU A 47 -1.20 -1.10 -2.92
CA GLU A 47 -0.58 0.15 -3.36
C GLU A 47 -1.46 1.03 -4.27
N TYR A 48 -2.69 1.32 -3.80
CA TYR A 48 -3.67 2.09 -4.58
C TYR A 48 -3.16 3.48 -5.01
N ASP A 49 -2.17 3.99 -4.29
CA ASP A 49 -1.59 5.32 -4.41
C ASP A 49 -0.44 5.41 -5.41
N VAL A 50 0.14 4.28 -5.86
CA VAL A 50 1.19 4.26 -6.88
C VAL A 50 0.73 4.85 -8.23
N PRO A 51 -0.47 4.54 -8.76
CA PRO A 51 -0.99 5.20 -9.95
C PRO A 51 -1.15 6.72 -9.78
N LEU A 52 -1.55 7.17 -8.59
CA LEU A 52 -1.68 8.60 -8.26
C LEU A 52 -0.32 9.28 -8.27
N GLU A 53 0.70 8.64 -7.69
CA GLU A 53 2.06 9.16 -7.71
C GLU A 53 2.56 9.35 -9.15
N ASN A 54 2.43 8.32 -9.98
CA ASN A 54 2.85 8.37 -11.37
C ASN A 54 2.08 9.43 -12.18
N SER A 55 0.79 9.61 -11.89
CA SER A 55 -0.06 10.61 -12.56
C SER A 55 0.34 12.04 -12.20
N PHE A 56 0.86 12.28 -10.98
CA PHE A 56 1.34 13.58 -10.54
C PHE A 56 2.55 14.05 -11.37
N PHE A 57 3.52 13.18 -11.59
CA PHE A 57 4.69 13.49 -12.44
C PHE A 57 4.35 13.67 -13.91
N ARG A 58 3.21 13.13 -14.35
CA ARG A 58 2.72 13.24 -15.73
C ARG A 58 1.72 14.38 -15.95
N GLY A 59 1.36 15.12 -14.89
CA GLY A 59 0.41 16.24 -14.98
C GLY A 59 -1.06 15.85 -15.13
N ILE A 60 -1.40 14.57 -14.95
CA ILE A 60 -2.76 14.01 -15.12
C ILE A 60 -3.37 13.56 -13.78
N TYR A 61 -2.96 14.22 -12.69
CA TYR A 61 -3.32 13.83 -11.32
C TYR A 61 -4.83 13.86 -11.06
N GLN A 62 -5.52 14.89 -11.54
CA GLN A 62 -6.96 15.06 -11.32
C GLN A 62 -7.78 13.99 -12.06
N GLU A 63 -7.40 13.68 -13.30
CA GLU A 63 -8.02 12.64 -14.12
C GLU A 63 -7.89 11.26 -13.46
N MET A 64 -6.73 10.97 -12.87
CA MET A 64 -6.50 9.73 -12.12
C MET A 64 -7.33 9.66 -10.85
N ILE A 65 -7.45 10.76 -10.09
CA ILE A 65 -8.34 10.82 -8.91
C ILE A 65 -9.79 10.51 -9.31
N ASP A 66 -10.29 11.15 -10.36
CA ASP A 66 -11.67 10.97 -10.79
C ASP A 66 -11.92 9.54 -11.28
N PHE A 67 -10.96 8.96 -12.01
CA PHE A 67 -11.00 7.56 -12.42
C PHE A 67 -11.03 6.60 -11.23
N LEU A 68 -10.09 6.72 -10.29
CA LEU A 68 -10.01 5.84 -9.13
C LEU A 68 -11.25 5.96 -8.23
N ARG A 69 -11.78 7.19 -8.05
CA ARG A 69 -13.02 7.41 -7.31
C ARG A 69 -14.18 6.63 -7.94
N SER A 70 -14.40 6.78 -9.25
CA SER A 70 -15.48 6.05 -9.94
C SER A 70 -15.26 4.54 -9.95
N LEU A 71 -14.02 4.08 -10.11
CA LEU A 71 -13.67 2.66 -10.05
C LEU A 71 -13.99 2.07 -8.67
N PHE A 72 -13.61 2.75 -7.58
CA PHE A 72 -13.86 2.29 -6.22
C PHE A 72 -15.34 2.39 -5.83
N GLU A 73 -16.07 3.44 -6.22
CA GLU A 73 -17.51 3.52 -6.01
C GLU A 73 -18.26 2.35 -6.69
N SER A 74 -17.86 2.02 -7.92
CA SER A 74 -18.41 0.90 -8.68
C SER A 74 -18.09 -0.44 -8.01
N ALA A 75 -16.82 -0.68 -7.68
CA ALA A 75 -16.34 -1.98 -7.21
C ALA A 75 -16.62 -2.25 -5.73
N LEU A 76 -16.66 -1.21 -4.89
CA LEU A 76 -16.61 -1.33 -3.42
C LEU A 76 -17.87 -0.87 -2.69
N LYS A 77 -18.74 -0.10 -3.36
CA LYS A 77 -19.99 0.39 -2.77
C LYS A 77 -21.23 -0.19 -3.43
N THR A 78 -21.29 -0.16 -4.77
CA THR A 78 -22.49 -0.60 -5.53
C THR A 78 -22.40 -2.05 -6.02
N ASN A 79 -21.35 -2.78 -5.61
CA ASN A 79 -21.08 -4.14 -6.04
C ASN A 79 -21.78 -5.15 -5.12
N THR A 80 -22.93 -5.66 -5.55
CA THR A 80 -23.65 -6.69 -4.82
C THR A 80 -22.90 -8.02 -4.75
N SER A 81 -21.88 -8.25 -5.59
CA SER A 81 -21.09 -9.49 -5.57
C SER A 81 -19.91 -9.45 -4.60
N LEU A 82 -19.65 -8.30 -3.96
CA LEU A 82 -18.59 -8.14 -2.98
C LEU A 82 -18.99 -8.72 -1.62
N GLU A 83 -18.06 -9.44 -0.99
CA GLU A 83 -18.14 -9.82 0.43
C GLU A 83 -17.51 -8.73 1.30
N PHE A 84 -16.23 -8.44 1.06
CA PHE A 84 -15.49 -7.32 1.64
C PHE A 84 -14.27 -6.98 0.76
N SER A 85 -13.63 -5.85 1.05
CA SER A 85 -12.40 -5.44 0.39
C SER A 85 -11.35 -4.94 1.37
N VAL A 86 -10.08 -5.15 1.03
CA VAL A 86 -8.93 -4.54 1.71
C VAL A 86 -8.15 -3.73 0.70
N ILE A 87 -7.80 -2.51 1.06
CA ILE A 87 -7.02 -1.60 0.24
C ILE A 87 -5.83 -1.11 1.06
N THR A 88 -4.63 -1.20 0.50
CA THR A 88 -3.38 -0.75 1.13
C THR A 88 -2.73 0.36 0.30
N GLY A 89 -2.02 1.25 0.98
CA GLY A 89 -1.34 2.39 0.37
C GLY A 89 -0.67 3.27 1.43
N CYS A 90 0.34 4.02 1.02
CA CYS A 90 1.20 4.81 1.91
C CYS A 90 0.75 6.28 2.00
N LEU A 91 0.37 6.87 0.86
CA LEU A 91 0.05 8.28 0.73
C LEU A 91 -1.32 8.61 1.33
N ARG A 92 -1.31 9.46 2.37
CA ARG A 92 -2.55 10.01 2.96
C ARG A 92 -3.18 11.15 2.15
N ILE A 93 -2.45 11.73 1.20
CA ILE A 93 -2.81 13.00 0.52
C ILE A 93 -4.08 12.86 -0.33
N SER A 94 -4.36 11.69 -0.88
CA SER A 94 -5.52 11.42 -1.75
C SER A 94 -6.74 10.88 -1.01
N LYS A 95 -6.66 10.69 0.32
CA LYS A 95 -7.71 10.02 1.09
C LYS A 95 -9.05 10.75 1.05
N GLU A 96 -9.04 12.08 1.11
CA GLU A 96 -10.26 12.87 1.09
C GLU A 96 -10.88 12.98 -0.30
N SER A 97 -10.13 12.79 -1.40
CA SER A 97 -10.67 13.01 -2.75
C SER A 97 -11.20 11.75 -3.42
N ILE A 98 -10.57 10.57 -3.19
CA ILE A 98 -10.96 9.31 -3.84
C ILE A 98 -11.97 8.49 -3.02
N PHE A 99 -12.01 8.67 -1.69
CA PHE A 99 -12.85 7.87 -0.80
C PHE A 99 -14.12 8.59 -0.33
N THR A 100 -14.36 9.85 -0.72
CA THR A 100 -15.58 10.61 -0.37
C THR A 100 -16.87 9.90 -0.76
N GLY A 101 -16.84 9.11 -1.84
CA GLY A 101 -17.99 8.31 -2.26
C GLY A 101 -18.26 7.08 -1.39
N LEU A 102 -17.28 6.60 -0.61
CA LEU A 102 -17.35 5.36 0.16
C LEU A 102 -17.72 5.64 1.62
N ASN A 103 -18.98 5.36 1.97
CA ASN A 103 -19.47 5.50 3.35
C ASN A 103 -19.33 4.21 4.18
N ASN A 104 -18.73 3.17 3.62
CA ASN A 104 -18.53 1.85 4.22
C ASN A 104 -17.06 1.55 4.52
N LEU A 105 -16.19 2.57 4.51
CA LEU A 105 -14.74 2.42 4.70
C LEU A 105 -14.37 2.48 6.20
N LYS A 106 -13.62 1.48 6.68
CA LYS A 106 -12.91 1.52 7.96
C LYS A 106 -11.43 1.73 7.70
N ILE A 107 -10.86 2.81 8.22
CA ILE A 107 -9.44 3.13 8.05
C ILE A 107 -8.66 2.53 9.23
N ILE A 108 -7.65 1.72 8.91
CA ILE A 108 -6.66 1.23 9.86
C ILE A 108 -5.33 1.89 9.49
N SER A 109 -4.59 2.38 10.47
CA SER A 109 -3.29 3.02 10.25
C SER A 109 -2.33 2.69 11.37
N ILE A 110 -1.06 3.06 11.22
CA ILE A 110 -0.02 2.94 12.26
C ILE A 110 -0.37 3.63 13.60
N LEU A 111 -1.40 4.47 13.63
CA LEU A 111 -1.90 5.12 14.85
C LEU A 111 -3.02 4.31 15.55
N ASP A 112 -3.39 3.15 15.01
CA ASP A 112 -4.38 2.26 15.61
C ASP A 112 -3.65 1.22 16.48
N ASP A 113 -3.75 1.38 17.80
CA ASP A 113 -3.05 0.55 18.78
C ASP A 113 -3.35 -0.95 18.62
N ARG A 114 -4.50 -1.31 18.04
CA ARG A 114 -4.89 -2.71 17.79
C ARG A 114 -4.04 -3.39 16.72
N TYR A 115 -3.33 -2.61 15.90
CA TYR A 115 -2.55 -3.12 14.76
C TYR A 115 -1.10 -2.63 14.78
N ALA A 116 -0.70 -1.89 15.82
CA ALA A 116 0.62 -1.27 15.92
C ALA A 116 1.77 -2.27 15.72
N GLU A 117 1.66 -3.46 16.32
CA GLU A 117 2.65 -4.53 16.23
C GLU A 117 2.78 -5.17 14.83
N HIS A 118 1.80 -4.98 13.93
CA HIS A 118 1.77 -5.65 12.63
C HIS A 118 2.47 -4.89 11.49
N PHE A 119 3.01 -3.70 11.77
CA PHE A 119 3.67 -2.86 10.75
C PHE A 119 5.20 -3.02 10.72
N GLY A 120 5.75 -3.95 11.50
CA GLY A 120 7.18 -4.23 11.56
C GLY A 120 7.47 -5.45 12.42
N PHE A 121 8.74 -5.72 12.71
CA PHE A 121 9.09 -6.68 13.75
C PHE A 121 9.04 -6.03 15.13
N THR A 122 8.49 -6.70 16.12
CA THR A 122 8.56 -6.28 17.52
C THR A 122 9.95 -6.55 18.12
N ASP A 123 10.25 -5.97 19.27
CA ASP A 123 11.46 -6.29 20.04
C ASP A 123 11.62 -7.79 20.33
N GLU A 124 10.52 -8.48 20.63
CA GLU A 124 10.51 -9.92 20.90
C GLU A 124 10.83 -10.73 19.64
N GLU A 125 10.26 -10.36 18.49
CA GLU A 125 10.55 -11.01 17.20
C GLU A 125 11.99 -10.77 16.76
N VAL A 126 12.53 -9.56 16.92
CA VAL A 126 13.94 -9.29 16.59
C VAL A 126 14.88 -10.10 17.49
N ARG A 127 14.58 -10.20 18.79
CA ARG A 127 15.38 -11.02 19.72
C ARG A 127 15.35 -12.48 19.28
N LYS A 128 14.16 -13.00 18.98
CA LYS A 128 13.99 -14.38 18.49
C LYS A 128 14.73 -14.63 17.18
N ILE A 129 14.70 -13.70 16.23
CA ILE A 129 15.48 -13.80 14.98
C ILE A 129 16.99 -13.88 15.29
N CYS A 130 17.48 -13.11 16.27
CA CYS A 130 18.88 -13.17 16.67
C CYS A 130 19.24 -14.53 17.30
N GLU A 131 18.37 -15.08 18.13
CA GLU A 131 18.51 -16.43 18.72
C GLU A 131 18.51 -17.52 17.65
N ASP A 132 17.54 -17.50 16.73
CA ASP A 132 17.41 -18.47 15.63
C ASP A 132 18.66 -18.51 14.73
N TYR A 133 19.42 -17.42 14.70
CA TYR A 133 20.64 -17.26 13.89
C TYR A 133 21.93 -17.36 14.72
N ASN A 134 21.86 -17.63 16.03
CA ASN A 134 22.99 -17.69 16.98
C ASN A 134 23.85 -16.39 16.99
N ILE A 135 23.17 -15.24 16.98
CA ILE A 135 23.77 -13.91 16.98
C ILE A 135 23.12 -12.98 18.03
N GLU A 136 22.71 -13.54 19.17
CA GLU A 136 22.04 -12.86 20.28
C GLU A 136 22.79 -11.60 20.74
N GLN A 137 24.12 -11.63 20.71
CA GLN A 137 24.99 -10.51 21.04
C GLN A 137 24.81 -9.28 20.14
N LYS A 138 24.14 -9.42 18.99
CA LYS A 138 23.88 -8.32 18.04
C LYS A 138 22.53 -7.63 18.26
N TYR A 139 21.67 -8.14 19.14
CA TYR A 139 20.36 -7.54 19.42
C TYR A 139 20.49 -6.08 19.86
N GLU A 140 21.36 -5.76 20.83
CA GLU A 140 21.54 -4.37 21.28
C GLU A 140 22.04 -3.45 20.14
N THR A 141 22.92 -3.96 19.27
CA THR A 141 23.36 -3.20 18.09
C THR A 141 22.19 -2.93 17.13
N ILE A 142 21.32 -3.92 16.90
CA ILE A 142 20.11 -3.74 16.07
C ILE A 142 19.20 -2.69 16.68
N LYS A 143 18.94 -2.81 17.98
CA LYS A 143 18.08 -1.92 18.73
C LYS A 143 18.58 -0.48 18.68
N GLU A 144 19.86 -0.25 18.93
CA GLU A 144 20.44 1.10 18.91
C GLU A 144 20.53 1.70 17.51
N TRP A 145 20.95 0.92 16.51
CA TRP A 145 21.20 1.46 15.17
C TRP A 145 19.97 1.56 14.30
N LEU A 146 19.08 0.58 14.36
CA LEU A 146 17.83 0.62 13.59
C LEU A 146 16.77 1.43 14.34
N ASN A 147 16.84 1.51 15.69
CA ASN A 147 16.04 2.34 16.61
C ASN A 147 14.50 2.16 16.53
N GLY A 148 14.01 1.42 15.54
CA GLY A 148 12.60 1.18 15.30
C GLY A 148 11.80 2.46 15.06
N TYR A 149 10.49 2.29 15.17
CA TYR A 149 9.47 3.32 15.15
C TYR A 149 8.46 3.01 16.25
N ILE A 150 7.99 4.03 16.95
CA ILE A 150 6.91 3.87 17.94
C ILE A 150 5.57 4.05 17.24
N PHE A 151 4.79 2.98 17.17
CA PHE A 151 3.41 2.98 16.72
C PHE A 151 2.52 2.65 17.91
N GLY A 152 1.63 3.58 18.29
CA GLY A 152 0.91 3.48 19.56
C GLY A 152 1.87 3.40 20.74
N GLU A 153 1.78 2.31 21.51
CA GLU A 153 2.71 1.97 22.59
C GLU A 153 3.75 0.91 22.20
N THR A 154 3.75 0.45 20.94
CA THR A 154 4.62 -0.63 20.46
C THR A 154 5.81 -0.09 19.68
N ASN A 155 7.01 -0.56 20.02
CA ASN A 155 8.20 -0.33 19.22
C ASN A 155 8.30 -1.41 18.13
N VAL A 156 8.38 -0.98 16.87
CA VAL A 156 8.53 -1.89 15.72
C VAL A 156 9.71 -1.51 14.84
N TYR A 157 10.42 -2.50 14.34
CA TYR A 157 11.56 -2.36 13.47
C TYR A 157 11.16 -2.59 12.01
N ASN A 158 11.80 -1.87 11.09
CA ASN A 158 11.63 -2.16 9.67
C ASN A 158 12.15 -3.57 9.35
N THR A 159 11.24 -4.41 8.85
CA THR A 159 11.51 -5.83 8.56
C THR A 159 12.66 -6.00 7.56
N TRP A 160 12.70 -5.21 6.50
CA TRP A 160 13.76 -5.27 5.49
C TRP A 160 15.14 -4.94 6.08
N SER A 161 15.24 -3.85 6.85
CA SER A 161 16.51 -3.40 7.45
C SER A 161 17.05 -4.43 8.45
N VAL A 162 16.18 -5.03 9.26
CA VAL A 162 16.56 -6.12 10.16
C VAL A 162 17.08 -7.31 9.35
N MET A 163 16.31 -7.80 8.39
CA MET A 163 16.71 -9.00 7.62
C MET A 163 17.99 -8.80 6.81
N GLN A 164 18.20 -7.62 6.24
CA GLN A 164 19.43 -7.29 5.51
C GLN A 164 20.66 -7.30 6.43
N TYR A 165 20.55 -6.74 7.62
CA TYR A 165 21.66 -6.78 8.56
C TYR A 165 21.95 -8.19 9.06
N ILE A 166 20.91 -8.99 9.32
CA ILE A 166 21.05 -10.40 9.68
C ILE A 166 21.77 -11.20 8.56
N ASP A 167 21.44 -10.94 7.30
CA ASP A 167 22.12 -11.54 6.14
C ASP A 167 23.61 -11.13 6.05
N ASP A 168 23.88 -9.83 6.25
CA ASP A 168 25.25 -9.30 6.32
C ASP A 168 26.07 -9.94 7.46
N LEU A 169 25.45 -10.18 8.62
CA LEU A 169 26.08 -10.83 9.78
C LEU A 169 26.35 -12.32 9.55
N LYS A 170 25.49 -13.01 8.79
CA LYS A 170 25.74 -14.40 8.37
C LYS A 170 27.01 -14.50 7.53
N ALA A 171 27.27 -13.52 6.66
CA ALA A 171 28.48 -13.48 5.85
C ALA A 171 29.71 -13.05 6.68
N ASN A 172 29.53 -12.09 7.59
CA ASN A 172 30.59 -11.62 8.48
C ASN A 172 30.01 -11.10 9.81
N ILE A 173 30.24 -11.83 10.89
CA ILE A 173 29.75 -11.46 12.23
C ILE A 173 30.26 -10.10 12.74
N ASN A 174 31.36 -9.58 12.17
CA ASN A 174 31.93 -8.28 12.53
C ASN A 174 31.43 -7.14 11.63
N LYS A 175 30.47 -7.39 10.72
CA LYS A 175 29.86 -6.35 9.90
C LYS A 175 29.18 -5.31 10.80
N LEU A 176 29.36 -4.04 10.46
CA LEU A 176 28.65 -2.92 11.07
C LEU A 176 27.31 -2.70 10.35
N PRO A 177 26.26 -2.29 11.07
CA PRO A 177 24.97 -1.98 10.46
C PRO A 177 25.10 -0.79 9.50
N MET A 178 24.27 -0.80 8.46
CA MET A 178 24.20 0.24 7.44
C MET A 178 22.79 0.83 7.36
N SER A 179 22.63 1.96 6.66
CA SER A 179 21.32 2.56 6.38
C SER A 179 20.59 1.78 5.28
N TYR A 180 20.09 0.57 5.59
CA TYR A 180 19.44 -0.32 4.63
C TYR A 180 18.16 0.26 4.01
N TRP A 181 17.43 1.12 4.74
CA TRP A 181 16.23 1.80 4.24
C TRP A 181 16.54 2.94 3.26
N ALA A 182 17.63 3.69 3.48
CA ALA A 182 17.88 4.94 2.75
C ALA A 182 18.02 4.75 1.23
N ASN A 183 18.36 3.53 0.79
CA ASN A 183 18.56 3.19 -0.61
C ASN A 183 17.29 2.65 -1.31
N THR A 184 16.15 2.50 -0.61
CA THR A 184 14.96 1.84 -1.17
C THR A 184 13.73 2.76 -1.34
N SER A 185 13.70 3.96 -0.74
CA SER A 185 12.49 4.81 -0.80
C SER A 185 12.53 5.88 -1.90
N SER A 186 11.66 5.75 -2.92
CA SER A 186 11.33 6.82 -3.87
C SER A 186 10.34 7.82 -3.24
N ASN A 187 10.80 8.64 -2.28
CA ASN A 187 9.97 9.71 -1.68
C ASN A 187 9.91 10.99 -2.55
N SER A 188 9.93 10.83 -3.88
CA SER A 188 10.04 11.94 -4.83
C SER A 188 8.87 12.92 -4.75
N ILE A 189 7.66 12.44 -4.45
CA ILE A 189 6.49 13.31 -4.31
C ILE A 189 6.56 14.16 -3.05
N VAL A 190 6.88 13.57 -1.91
CA VAL A 190 6.98 14.31 -0.64
C VAL A 190 8.05 15.40 -0.79
N LYS A 191 9.19 15.05 -1.39
CA LYS A 191 10.25 16.01 -1.70
C LYS A 191 9.77 17.13 -2.64
N SER A 192 9.06 16.80 -3.71
CA SER A 192 8.53 17.80 -4.65
C SER A 192 7.47 18.71 -4.03
N LEU A 193 6.60 18.17 -3.17
CA LEU A 193 5.57 18.95 -2.47
C LEU A 193 6.20 19.92 -1.45
N ILE A 194 7.22 19.49 -0.73
CA ILE A 194 7.99 20.35 0.19
C ILE A 194 8.70 21.45 -0.61
N GLU A 195 9.39 21.10 -1.71
CA GLU A 195 10.05 22.08 -2.57
C GLU A 195 9.06 23.11 -3.14
N ARG A 196 7.85 22.69 -3.56
CA ARG A 196 6.80 23.61 -4.03
C ARG A 196 6.23 24.48 -2.91
N ALA A 197 6.06 23.93 -1.71
CA ALA A 197 5.60 24.68 -0.55
C ALA A 197 6.62 25.74 -0.10
N ASP A 198 7.91 25.41 -0.13
CA ASP A 198 9.00 26.35 0.17
C ASP A 198 9.10 27.49 -0.86
N VAL A 199 8.85 27.21 -2.14
CA VAL A 199 8.79 28.24 -3.19
C VAL A 199 7.62 29.21 -2.96
N LEU A 200 6.48 28.72 -2.43
CA LEU A 200 5.34 29.57 -2.07
C LEU A 200 5.59 30.41 -0.81
N LEU A 201 6.44 29.95 0.12
CA LEU A 201 6.79 30.67 1.35
C LEU A 201 7.92 31.69 1.15
N LYS A 202 8.78 31.52 0.14
CA LYS A 202 9.84 32.49 -0.21
C LYS A 202 9.35 33.65 -1.11
N GLY A 203 8.07 33.68 -1.45
CA GLY A 203 7.43 34.74 -2.25
C GLY A 203 6.71 35.83 -1.44
N ARG A 204 7.00 35.97 -0.14
CA ARG A 204 6.49 37.07 0.70
C ARG A 204 7.63 37.83 1.35
#